data_AF-A0AAX6E966-F1
#
_entry.id   AF-A0AAX6E966-F1
#
_cell.length_a   1.000
_cell.length_b   1.000
_cell.length_c   1.000
_cell.angle_alpha   90.00
_cell.angle_beta   90.00
_cell.angle_gamma   90.00
#
_symmetry.space_group_name_H-M   'P 1'
#
loop_
_entity.id
_entity.type
_entity.pdbx_description
1 polymer ?
#
loop_
_entity_poly.entity_id
_entity_poly.type
_entity_poly.pdbx_seq_one_letter_code
_entity_poly.pdbx_strand_id
1 'polypeptide(L)'
;MRKRERENPCGVCGHYHKHEQGEVCRVCGHRPVPAERPAVQQGGGAFPTEILPDFLYLGSYDNASRIELLKTIGVSHVLNTVPACQNLYKNSFTYHRLQDDKVLQFDDAIQFIEQCGKDKARVLVHCMSGKSRSPAVVIAYLMKCKGWRLAQSFQWVKERRPQVELSPEVQNQLVEFEQKIFGPNEVATVQPLAQLDSLPSTGFGFPKPTDTSPVPLFNQLGTMSIFERMSPGVAPNNFVFGAGKTGEQNSSFGNSMDSS
;
A
#
# COMPACT_ATOMS: atom_id res chain seq x y z
N MET A 1 -28.82 42.47 12.29
CA MET A 1 -29.84 41.64 11.61
C MET A 1 -29.14 40.46 10.94
N ARG A 2 -29.31 39.23 11.43
CA ARG A 2 -28.71 38.04 10.81
C ARG A 2 -29.50 37.65 9.56
N LYS A 3 -28.81 37.56 8.42
CA LYS A 3 -29.30 37.02 7.15
C LYS A 3 -30.00 35.69 7.41
N ARG A 4 -31.29 35.59 7.10
CA ARG A 4 -31.97 34.29 7.02
C ARG A 4 -31.61 33.71 5.66
N GLU A 5 -30.73 32.72 5.66
CA GLU A 5 -30.37 31.93 4.48
C GLU A 5 -31.66 31.41 3.84
N ARG A 6 -31.81 31.66 2.55
CA ARG A 6 -32.95 31.21 1.75
C ARG A 6 -32.74 29.72 1.49
N GLU A 7 -33.26 28.87 2.37
CA GLU A 7 -33.32 27.43 2.17
C GLU A 7 -34.14 27.11 0.92
N ASN A 8 -33.68 26.20 0.07
CA ASN A 8 -34.38 25.81 -1.15
C ASN A 8 -35.66 25.01 -0.82
N PRO A 9 -36.78 25.21 -1.53
CA PRO A 9 -38.01 24.45 -1.30
C PRO A 9 -37.82 22.97 -1.67
N CYS A 10 -38.56 22.08 -1.01
CA CYS A 10 -38.53 20.65 -1.30
C CYS A 10 -38.94 20.38 -2.76
N GLY A 11 -38.11 19.63 -3.52
CA GLY A 11 -38.35 19.33 -4.94
C GLY A 11 -39.54 18.40 -5.22
N VAL A 12 -40.16 17.82 -4.19
CA VAL A 12 -41.30 16.89 -4.33
C VAL A 12 -42.64 17.57 -4.03
N CYS A 13 -42.70 18.46 -3.03
CA CYS A 13 -43.96 19.13 -2.63
C CYS A 13 -43.94 20.66 -2.74
N GLY A 14 -42.79 21.28 -3.03
CA GLY A 14 -42.68 22.73 -3.22
C GLY A 14 -42.78 23.59 -1.95
N HIS A 15 -42.94 22.99 -0.77
CA HIS A 15 -43.03 23.70 0.51
C HIS A 15 -41.65 23.87 1.18
N TYR A 16 -41.50 24.97 1.92
CA TYR A 16 -40.30 25.28 2.72
C TYR A 16 -40.46 24.65 4.11
N HIS A 17 -39.55 23.75 4.48
CA HIS A 17 -39.47 23.18 5.81
C HIS A 17 -38.11 23.52 6.43
N LYS A 18 -38.09 23.80 7.74
CA LYS A 18 -36.84 23.89 8.49
C LYS A 18 -36.28 22.48 8.64
N HIS A 19 -35.20 22.16 7.93
CA HIS A 19 -34.60 20.85 7.97
C HIS A 19 -33.70 20.70 9.20
N GLU A 20 -34.32 20.60 10.38
CA GLU A 20 -33.62 20.16 11.58
C GLU A 20 -34.09 18.72 11.88
N GLN A 21 -33.18 17.76 11.71
CA GLN A 21 -33.21 16.43 12.35
C GLN A 21 -34.20 15.37 11.82
N GLY A 22 -34.40 15.29 10.50
CA GLY A 22 -34.92 14.07 9.87
C GLY A 22 -36.38 13.73 10.17
N GLU A 23 -37.17 14.73 10.52
CA GLU A 23 -38.62 14.63 10.67
C GLU A 23 -39.32 14.37 9.31
N VAL A 24 -40.43 13.64 9.39
CA VAL A 24 -41.26 13.26 8.24
C VAL A 24 -42.17 14.43 7.85
N CYS A 25 -42.36 14.69 6.55
CA CYS A 25 -43.29 15.72 6.07
C CYS A 25 -44.69 15.47 6.66
N ARG A 26 -45.19 16.36 7.52
CA ARG A 26 -46.52 16.20 8.17
C ARG A 26 -47.70 16.31 7.21
N VAL A 27 -47.50 16.85 6.01
CA VAL A 27 -48.55 17.02 5.00
C VAL A 27 -48.62 15.81 4.06
N CYS A 28 -47.47 15.18 3.80
CA CYS A 28 -47.30 14.26 2.69
C CYS A 28 -46.65 12.92 3.06
N GLY A 29 -46.31 12.73 4.34
CA GLY A 29 -45.83 11.45 4.89
C GLY A 29 -44.47 10.97 4.38
N HIS A 30 -43.82 11.70 3.47
CA HIS A 30 -42.50 11.31 2.98
C HIS A 30 -41.41 11.70 3.97
N ARG A 31 -40.46 10.80 4.18
CA ARG A 31 -39.18 11.12 4.76
C ARG A 31 -38.28 11.55 3.60
N PRO A 32 -37.76 12.79 3.56
CA PRO A 32 -36.81 13.15 2.53
C PRO A 32 -35.59 12.23 2.67
N VAL A 33 -35.41 11.33 1.71
CA VAL A 33 -34.17 10.58 1.54
C VAL A 33 -33.09 11.63 1.34
N PRO A 34 -32.01 11.65 2.14
CA PRO A 34 -30.94 12.62 1.92
C PRO A 34 -30.53 12.50 0.46
N ALA A 35 -30.62 13.63 -0.26
CA ALA A 35 -30.39 13.70 -1.70
C ALA A 35 -29.24 12.75 -2.06
N GLU A 36 -29.54 11.73 -2.86
CA GLU A 36 -28.51 10.89 -3.43
C GLU A 36 -27.61 11.83 -4.24
N ARG A 37 -26.52 12.25 -3.61
CA ARG A 37 -25.35 12.72 -4.34
C ARG A 37 -25.06 11.59 -5.32
N PRO A 38 -24.93 11.86 -6.63
CA PRO A 38 -24.59 10.82 -7.58
C PRO A 38 -23.40 10.08 -6.99
N ALA A 39 -23.53 8.78 -6.80
CA ALA A 39 -22.67 7.98 -5.93
C ALA A 39 -21.18 8.31 -6.16
N VAL A 40 -20.67 9.27 -5.38
CA VAL A 40 -19.24 9.46 -5.24
C VAL A 40 -18.85 8.19 -4.51
N GLN A 41 -18.14 7.30 -5.21
CA GLN A 41 -17.54 6.10 -4.67
C GLN A 41 -16.58 6.52 -3.55
N GLN A 42 -17.11 6.81 -2.36
CA GLN A 42 -16.36 7.10 -1.16
C GLN A 42 -15.73 5.80 -0.69
N GLY A 43 -14.65 5.43 -1.36
CA GLY A 43 -13.87 4.25 -1.08
C GLY A 43 -12.45 4.37 -1.58
N GLY A 44 -11.94 5.61 -1.73
CA GLY A 44 -10.54 5.90 -2.00
C GLY A 44 -9.92 6.56 -0.76
N GLY A 45 -8.77 6.07 -0.31
CA GLY A 45 -8.04 6.68 0.81
C GLY A 45 -7.87 8.19 0.66
N ALA A 46 -7.92 8.92 1.78
CA ALA A 46 -7.85 10.39 1.82
C ALA A 46 -6.57 10.95 1.17
N PHE A 47 -5.51 10.15 1.14
CA PHE A 47 -4.19 10.49 0.61
C PHE A 47 -3.80 9.57 -0.56
N PRO A 48 -3.06 10.08 -1.56
CA PRO A 48 -2.34 9.23 -2.50
C PRO A 48 -1.45 8.22 -1.77
N THR A 49 -1.39 7.01 -2.27
CA THR A 49 -0.53 5.96 -1.72
C THR A 49 0.86 6.06 -2.35
N GLU A 50 1.90 6.14 -1.54
CA GLU A 50 3.28 6.09 -2.01
C GLU A 50 3.66 4.64 -2.36
N ILE A 51 4.05 4.41 -3.62
CA ILE A 51 4.46 3.09 -4.12
C ILE A 51 5.98 2.96 -4.13
N LEU A 52 6.66 4.00 -4.61
CA LEU A 52 8.10 4.15 -4.54
C LEU A 52 8.41 5.45 -3.79
N PRO A 53 9.29 5.39 -2.77
CA PRO A 53 9.54 6.51 -1.88
C PRO A 53 10.03 7.73 -2.68
N ASP A 54 9.48 8.90 -2.35
CA ASP A 54 9.82 10.21 -2.91
C ASP A 54 9.70 10.31 -4.44
N PHE A 55 9.00 9.38 -5.09
CA PHE A 55 8.95 9.32 -6.55
C PHE A 55 7.58 8.99 -7.11
N LEU A 56 7.00 7.83 -6.76
CA LEU A 56 5.81 7.30 -7.44
C LEU A 56 4.63 7.17 -6.49
N TYR A 57 3.57 7.92 -6.77
CA TYR A 57 2.33 7.93 -6.01
C TYR A 57 1.16 7.38 -6.84
N LEU A 58 0.25 6.67 -6.19
CA LEU A 58 -0.94 6.06 -6.77
C LEU A 58 -2.19 6.65 -6.12
N GLY A 59 -3.15 7.11 -6.94
CA GLY A 59 -4.37 7.74 -6.43
C GLY A 59 -5.62 7.51 -7.26
N SER A 60 -6.73 8.06 -6.74
CA SER A 60 -8.00 8.24 -7.45
C SER A 60 -8.11 9.67 -8.01
N TYR A 61 -9.18 9.93 -8.75
CA TYR A 61 -9.50 11.27 -9.24
C TYR A 61 -9.68 12.27 -8.10
N ASP A 62 -10.25 11.83 -6.97
CA ASP A 62 -10.39 12.66 -5.76
C ASP A 62 -9.04 13.02 -5.12
N ASN A 63 -8.01 12.19 -5.31
CA ASN A 63 -6.66 12.55 -4.87
C ASN A 63 -6.06 13.59 -5.82
N ALA A 64 -6.29 13.44 -7.13
CA ALA A 64 -5.81 14.37 -8.15
C ALA A 64 -6.48 15.77 -8.07
N SER A 65 -7.69 15.87 -7.50
CA SER A 65 -8.40 17.14 -7.32
C SER A 65 -7.91 17.99 -6.15
N ARG A 66 -7.03 17.45 -5.29
CA ARG A 66 -6.55 18.15 -4.09
C ARG A 66 -5.21 18.83 -4.34
N ILE A 67 -5.23 19.99 -5.00
CA ILE A 67 -4.02 20.74 -5.37
C ILE A 67 -3.08 21.02 -4.19
N GLU A 68 -3.61 21.44 -3.04
CA GLU A 68 -2.79 21.76 -1.85
C GLU A 68 -2.06 20.52 -1.33
N LEU A 69 -2.74 19.37 -1.33
CA LEU A 69 -2.14 18.10 -0.93
C LEU A 69 -1.04 17.69 -1.90
N LEU A 70 -1.27 17.77 -3.21
CA LEU A 70 -0.27 17.42 -4.21
C LEU A 70 0.96 18.32 -4.13
N LYS A 71 0.77 19.62 -3.90
CA LYS A 71 1.88 20.58 -3.67
C LYS A 71 2.65 20.26 -2.40
N THR A 72 1.96 19.89 -1.32
CA THR A 72 2.58 19.52 -0.03
C THR A 72 3.42 18.25 -0.16
N ILE A 73 2.93 17.26 -0.93
CA ILE A 73 3.69 16.04 -1.25
C ILE A 73 4.79 16.34 -2.29
N GLY A 74 4.78 17.50 -2.95
CA GLY A 74 5.77 17.87 -3.96
C GLY A 74 5.57 17.16 -5.30
N VAL A 75 4.36 16.66 -5.59
CA VAL A 75 4.01 16.11 -6.91
C VAL A 75 4.10 17.22 -7.94
N SER A 76 4.81 16.98 -9.02
CA SER A 76 4.95 17.92 -10.15
C SER A 76 4.32 17.40 -11.43
N HIS A 77 4.25 16.07 -11.57
CA HIS A 77 3.79 15.39 -12.77
C HIS A 77 2.58 14.50 -12.43
N VAL A 78 1.59 14.48 -13.32
CA VAL A 78 0.37 13.70 -13.13
C VAL A 78 0.07 12.89 -14.38
N LEU A 79 -0.01 11.57 -14.23
CA LEU A 79 -0.42 10.63 -15.26
C LEU A 79 -1.89 10.26 -15.09
N ASN A 80 -2.72 10.70 -16.03
CA ASN A 80 -4.14 10.35 -16.10
C ASN A 80 -4.34 9.15 -17.03
N THR A 81 -4.77 8.02 -16.47
CA THR A 81 -5.03 6.80 -17.24
C THR A 81 -6.45 6.72 -17.82
N VAL A 82 -7.22 7.81 -17.74
CA VAL A 82 -8.63 7.87 -18.14
C VAL A 82 -8.88 9.09 -19.02
N PRO A 83 -8.98 8.93 -20.35
CA PRO A 83 -9.28 10.04 -21.25
C PRO A 83 -10.52 10.85 -20.86
N ALA A 84 -11.58 10.18 -20.38
CA ALA A 84 -12.81 10.81 -19.92
C ALA A 84 -12.62 11.73 -18.69
N CYS A 85 -11.55 11.56 -17.91
CA CYS A 85 -11.26 12.42 -16.77
C CYS A 85 -10.59 13.73 -17.23
N GLN A 86 -11.08 14.85 -16.69
CA GLN A 86 -10.49 16.15 -16.95
C GLN A 86 -9.17 16.30 -16.19
N ASN A 87 -8.15 16.84 -16.85
CA ASN A 87 -6.90 17.21 -16.20
C ASN A 87 -7.12 18.54 -15.48
N LEU A 88 -7.12 18.51 -14.15
CA LEU A 88 -7.30 19.67 -13.29
C LEU A 88 -6.00 20.47 -13.19
N TYR A 89 -6.06 21.77 -12.87
CA TYR A 89 -4.86 22.56 -12.54
C TYR A 89 -3.68 22.45 -13.54
N LYS A 90 -3.97 22.44 -14.85
CA LYS A 90 -2.94 22.31 -15.91
C LYS A 90 -1.81 23.35 -15.85
N ASN A 91 -2.04 24.49 -15.20
CA ASN A 91 -1.04 25.54 -15.01
C ASN A 91 -0.07 25.25 -13.84
N SER A 92 -0.34 24.24 -13.01
CA SER A 92 0.44 23.90 -11.82
C SER A 92 1.18 22.56 -11.94
N PHE A 93 0.70 21.64 -12.78
CA PHE A 93 1.30 20.31 -12.95
C PHE A 93 1.44 19.96 -14.43
N THR A 94 2.47 19.19 -14.75
CA THR A 94 2.64 18.59 -16.08
C THR A 94 1.76 17.35 -16.18
N TYR A 95 0.79 17.36 -17.09
CA TYR A 95 -0.11 16.23 -17.29
C TYR A 95 0.28 15.41 -18.50
N HIS A 96 0.29 14.08 -18.33
CA HIS A 96 0.25 13.12 -19.41
C HIS A 96 -1.06 12.35 -19.35
N ARG A 97 -1.71 12.15 -20.50
CA ARG A 97 -3.01 11.47 -20.59
C ARG A 97 -2.91 10.35 -21.62
N LEU A 98 -3.31 9.14 -21.21
CA LEU A 98 -3.45 8.01 -22.12
C LEU A 98 -4.66 8.22 -23.03
N GLN A 99 -4.54 7.85 -24.31
CA GLN A 99 -5.55 8.17 -25.32
C GLN A 99 -6.71 7.18 -25.36
N ASP A 100 -6.47 5.94 -24.93
CA ASP A 100 -7.43 4.86 -24.99
C ASP A 100 -7.97 4.51 -23.59
N ASP A 101 -9.30 4.33 -23.49
CA ASP A 101 -9.97 3.94 -22.26
C ASP A 101 -9.95 2.42 -22.02
N LYS A 102 -9.86 1.63 -23.10
CA LYS A 102 -9.91 0.16 -23.08
C LYS A 102 -8.51 -0.44 -23.04
N VAL A 103 -7.59 0.06 -23.87
CA VAL A 103 -6.22 -0.47 -23.96
C VAL A 103 -5.26 0.40 -23.17
N LEU A 104 -4.61 -0.16 -22.16
CA LEU A 104 -3.58 0.55 -21.42
C LEU A 104 -2.29 0.60 -22.25
N GLN A 105 -1.94 1.80 -22.70
CA GLN A 105 -0.67 2.06 -23.41
C GLN A 105 0.50 2.03 -22.41
N PHE A 106 0.87 0.84 -21.93
CA PHE A 106 1.90 0.67 -20.91
C PHE A 106 3.24 1.26 -21.32
N ASP A 107 3.68 1.08 -22.56
CA ASP A 107 4.96 1.60 -23.03
C ASP A 107 5.04 3.13 -22.94
N ASP A 108 3.99 3.83 -23.37
CA ASP A 108 3.89 5.29 -23.31
C ASP A 108 3.81 5.78 -21.85
N ALA A 109 2.97 5.14 -21.04
CA ALA A 109 2.86 5.44 -19.62
C ALA A 109 4.20 5.27 -18.87
N ILE A 110 4.92 4.18 -19.16
CA ILE A 110 6.20 3.87 -18.53
C ILE A 110 7.26 4.85 -19.00
N GLN A 111 7.32 5.19 -20.29
CA GLN A 111 8.26 6.19 -20.81
C GLN A 111 8.09 7.54 -20.10
N PHE A 112 6.83 7.97 -19.88
CA PHE A 112 6.55 9.18 -19.11
C PHE A 112 7.07 9.09 -17.67
N ILE A 113 6.81 7.98 -16.97
CA ILE A 113 7.29 7.78 -15.59
C ILE A 113 8.81 7.72 -15.54
N GLU A 114 9.47 7.03 -16.48
CA GLU A 114 10.93 6.97 -16.59
C GLU A 114 11.54 8.35 -16.80
N GLN A 115 10.92 9.19 -17.63
CA GLN A 115 11.38 10.56 -17.85
C GLN A 115 11.29 11.39 -16.56
N CYS A 116 10.17 11.29 -15.83
CA CYS A 116 10.04 11.96 -14.54
C CYS A 116 11.10 11.49 -13.54
N GLY A 117 11.49 10.21 -13.58
CA GLY A 117 12.57 9.68 -12.75
C GLY A 117 13.92 10.32 -13.06
N LYS A 118 14.23 10.56 -14.34
CA LYS A 118 15.44 11.28 -14.76
C LYS A 118 15.45 12.73 -14.29
N ASP A 119 14.28 13.36 -14.31
CA ASP A 119 14.10 14.75 -13.89
C ASP A 119 13.97 14.91 -12.36
N LYS A 120 14.12 13.81 -11.60
CA LYS A 120 13.92 13.74 -10.14
C LYS A 120 12.56 14.32 -9.69
N ALA A 121 11.56 14.15 -10.54
CA ALA A 121 10.21 14.64 -10.33
C ALA A 121 9.34 13.57 -9.66
N ARG A 122 8.44 14.02 -8.78
CA ARG A 122 7.40 13.18 -8.16
C ARG A 122 6.19 13.07 -9.08
N VAL A 123 5.72 11.85 -9.31
CA VAL A 123 4.62 11.53 -10.22
C VAL A 123 3.44 10.96 -9.47
N LEU A 124 2.24 11.47 -9.77
CA LEU A 124 0.98 10.84 -9.39
C LEU A 124 0.38 10.10 -10.58
N VAL A 125 0.16 8.79 -10.45
CA VAL A 125 -0.64 8.01 -11.40
C VAL A 125 -2.04 7.84 -10.83
N HIS A 126 -3.06 8.30 -11.56
CA HIS A 126 -4.44 8.18 -11.12
C HIS A 126 -5.39 7.71 -12.21
N CYS A 127 -6.47 7.08 -11.76
CA CYS A 127 -7.64 6.80 -12.59
C CYS A 127 -8.89 7.39 -11.92
N MET A 128 -10.09 6.91 -12.28
CA MET A 128 -11.32 7.37 -11.62
C MET A 128 -11.33 6.99 -10.12
N SER A 129 -11.35 5.70 -9.82
CA SER A 129 -11.45 5.18 -8.45
C SER A 129 -10.11 4.82 -7.80
N GLY A 130 -9.02 4.76 -8.58
CA GLY A 130 -7.70 4.34 -8.10
C GLY A 130 -7.61 2.85 -7.76
N LYS A 131 -8.44 1.99 -8.41
CA LYS A 131 -8.53 0.55 -8.10
C LYS A 131 -8.05 -0.40 -9.19
N SER A 132 -8.27 -0.08 -10.47
CA SER A 132 -8.01 -1.02 -11.59
C SER A 132 -6.95 -0.48 -12.58
N ARG A 133 -7.27 0.58 -13.33
CA ARG A 133 -6.37 1.12 -14.38
C ARG A 133 -5.06 1.75 -13.87
N SER A 134 -5.12 2.66 -12.89
CA SER A 134 -3.89 3.29 -12.38
C SER A 134 -2.95 2.30 -11.67
N PRO A 135 -3.43 1.35 -10.84
CA PRO A 135 -2.56 0.31 -10.29
C PRO A 135 -1.93 -0.56 -11.38
N ALA A 136 -2.65 -0.89 -12.45
CA ALA A 136 -2.08 -1.68 -13.54
C ALA A 136 -0.89 -1.00 -14.22
N VAL A 137 -0.99 0.30 -14.51
CA VAL A 137 0.15 1.05 -15.05
C VAL A 137 1.35 1.03 -14.10
N VAL A 138 1.11 1.18 -12.80
CA VAL A 138 2.17 1.10 -11.78
C VAL A 138 2.79 -0.30 -11.72
N ILE A 139 1.99 -1.35 -11.81
CA ILE A 139 2.46 -2.74 -11.84
C ILE A 139 3.32 -2.97 -13.09
N ALA A 140 2.86 -2.54 -14.26
CA ALA A 140 3.62 -2.63 -15.51
C ALA A 140 4.97 -1.90 -15.41
N TYR A 141 4.98 -0.71 -14.80
CA TYR A 141 6.21 0.02 -14.50
C TYR A 141 7.15 -0.77 -13.60
N LEU A 142 6.65 -1.36 -12.50
CA LEU A 142 7.46 -2.17 -11.59
C LEU A 142 8.06 -3.40 -12.28
N MET A 143 7.29 -4.07 -13.15
CA MET A 143 7.80 -5.20 -13.92
C MET A 143 8.96 -4.78 -14.81
N LYS A 144 8.82 -3.64 -15.52
CA LYS A 144 9.88 -3.15 -16.42
C LYS A 144 11.10 -2.61 -15.67
N CYS A 145 10.93 -1.83 -14.60
CA CYS A 145 12.03 -1.14 -13.94
C CYS A 145 12.76 -2.00 -12.90
N LYS A 146 12.06 -2.93 -12.24
CA LYS A 146 12.66 -3.83 -11.23
C LYS A 146 12.85 -5.26 -11.72
N GLY A 147 12.36 -5.61 -12.91
CA GLY A 147 12.41 -6.99 -13.41
C GLY A 147 11.53 -7.95 -12.61
N TRP A 148 10.50 -7.44 -11.91
CA TRP A 148 9.59 -8.26 -11.12
C TRP A 148 8.54 -8.92 -12.01
N ARG A 149 8.12 -10.14 -11.67
CA ARG A 149 6.98 -10.79 -12.31
C ARG A 149 5.66 -10.14 -11.91
N LEU A 150 4.58 -10.43 -12.64
CA LEU A 150 3.25 -9.85 -12.42
C LEU A 150 2.75 -10.10 -10.99
N ALA A 151 2.85 -11.34 -10.51
CA ALA A 151 2.40 -11.70 -9.17
C ALA A 151 3.11 -10.90 -8.06
N GLN A 152 4.43 -10.75 -8.17
CA GLN A 152 5.24 -9.99 -7.21
C GLN A 152 4.91 -8.50 -7.26
N SER A 153 4.80 -7.93 -8.46
CA SER A 153 4.48 -6.52 -8.67
C SER A 153 3.08 -6.18 -8.18
N PHE A 154 2.11 -7.05 -8.43
CA PHE A 154 0.74 -6.90 -7.94
C PHE A 154 0.69 -6.94 -6.42
N GLN A 155 1.36 -7.92 -5.80
CA GLN A 155 1.40 -8.07 -4.34
C GLN A 155 1.98 -6.82 -3.66
N TRP A 156 3.08 -6.28 -4.20
CA TRP A 156 3.70 -5.04 -3.68
C TRP A 156 2.74 -3.84 -3.66
N VAL A 157 1.93 -3.69 -4.70
CA VAL A 157 0.95 -2.62 -4.83
C VAL A 157 -0.26 -2.88 -3.92
N LYS A 158 -0.71 -4.13 -3.81
CA LYS A 158 -1.83 -4.55 -2.97
C LYS A 158 -1.55 -4.33 -1.48
N GLU A 159 -0.33 -4.59 -1.03
CA GLU A 159 0.10 -4.34 0.36
C GLU A 159 0.02 -2.86 0.74
N ARG A 160 0.36 -1.96 -0.19
CA ARG A 160 0.32 -0.51 0.04
C ARG A 160 -1.07 0.08 -0.14
N ARG A 161 -1.85 -0.48 -1.06
CA ARG A 161 -3.22 -0.04 -1.35
C ARG A 161 -4.15 -1.25 -1.40
N PRO A 162 -4.69 -1.70 -0.25
CA PRO A 162 -5.55 -2.88 -0.16
C PRO A 162 -6.82 -2.81 -1.03
N GLN A 163 -7.27 -1.60 -1.38
CA GLN A 163 -8.43 -1.33 -2.23
C GLN A 163 -8.20 -1.65 -3.72
N VAL A 164 -6.97 -1.98 -4.12
CA VAL A 164 -6.65 -2.33 -5.51
C VAL A 164 -7.35 -3.62 -5.92
N GLU A 165 -8.07 -3.54 -7.04
CA GLU A 165 -8.84 -4.62 -7.60
C GLU A 165 -8.81 -4.45 -9.13
N LEU A 166 -8.03 -5.31 -9.79
CA LEU A 166 -7.87 -5.27 -11.24
C LEU A 166 -9.05 -5.95 -11.90
N SER A 167 -9.64 -5.28 -12.88
CA SER A 167 -10.65 -5.86 -13.75
C SER A 167 -10.05 -7.00 -14.60
N PRO A 168 -10.79 -8.06 -14.94
CA PRO A 168 -10.27 -9.18 -15.71
C PRO A 168 -9.60 -8.76 -17.03
N GLU A 169 -10.19 -7.78 -17.72
CA GLU A 169 -9.64 -7.19 -18.96
C GLU A 169 -8.25 -6.58 -18.76
N VAL A 170 -8.06 -5.87 -17.63
CA VAL A 170 -6.80 -5.23 -17.27
C VAL A 170 -5.76 -6.27 -16.82
N GLN A 171 -6.20 -7.33 -16.16
CA GLN A 171 -5.31 -8.45 -15.80
C GLN A 171 -4.77 -9.14 -17.06
N ASN A 172 -5.62 -9.39 -18.05
CA ASN A 172 -5.19 -9.99 -19.32
C ASN A 172 -4.14 -9.13 -20.03
N GLN A 173 -4.35 -7.81 -20.09
CA GLN A 173 -3.37 -6.88 -20.66
C GLN A 173 -2.02 -6.91 -19.91
N LEU A 174 -2.04 -7.07 -18.59
CA LEU A 174 -0.82 -7.19 -17.80
C LEU A 174 -0.09 -8.51 -18.05
N VAL A 175 -0.81 -9.61 -18.25
CA VAL A 175 -0.24 -10.91 -18.61
C VAL A 175 0.40 -10.85 -19.99
N GLU A 176 -0.29 -10.27 -20.97
CA GLU A 176 0.27 -10.03 -22.32
C GLU A 176 1.53 -9.17 -22.26
N PHE A 177 1.51 -8.12 -21.43
CA PHE A 177 2.68 -7.28 -21.22
C PHE A 177 3.82 -8.03 -20.52
N GLU A 178 3.54 -8.87 -19.53
CA GLU A 178 4.54 -9.72 -18.87
C GLU A 178 5.22 -10.69 -19.87
N GLN A 179 4.44 -11.31 -20.75
CA GLN A 179 4.96 -12.18 -21.80
C GLN A 179 5.81 -11.40 -22.81
N LYS A 180 5.43 -10.16 -23.14
CA LYS A 180 6.20 -9.28 -24.02
C LYS A 180 7.58 -8.94 -23.43
N ILE A 181 7.69 -8.71 -22.12
CA ILE A 181 8.95 -8.28 -21.47
C ILE A 181 9.85 -9.45 -21.03
N PHE A 182 9.28 -10.57 -20.58
CA PHE A 182 10.05 -11.72 -20.04
C PHE A 182 10.02 -12.96 -20.94
N GLY A 183 9.25 -12.94 -22.03
CA GLY A 183 8.98 -14.13 -22.83
C GLY A 183 7.95 -15.07 -22.19
N PRO A 184 7.64 -16.20 -22.84
CA PRO A 184 6.80 -17.22 -22.25
C PRO A 184 7.40 -17.66 -20.92
N ASN A 185 6.54 -17.81 -19.92
CA ASN A 185 6.94 -18.37 -18.63
C ASN A 185 7.31 -19.82 -18.90
N GLU A 186 8.60 -20.10 -19.08
CA GLU A 186 9.13 -21.47 -19.08
C GLU A 186 8.86 -22.01 -17.67
N VAL A 187 7.67 -22.59 -17.50
CA VAL A 187 7.39 -23.49 -16.39
C VAL A 187 8.50 -24.52 -16.50
N ALA A 188 9.39 -24.54 -15.51
CA ALA A 188 10.43 -25.52 -15.39
C ALA A 188 9.79 -26.89 -15.65
N THR A 189 10.04 -27.40 -16.86
CA THR A 189 9.63 -28.74 -17.22
C THR A 189 10.59 -29.58 -16.41
N VAL A 190 10.15 -30.02 -15.24
CA VAL A 190 10.80 -31.11 -14.53
C VAL A 190 10.64 -32.28 -15.48
N GLN A 191 11.65 -32.52 -16.31
CA GLN A 191 11.72 -33.72 -17.12
C GLN A 191 11.76 -34.89 -16.13
N PRO A 192 10.78 -35.83 -16.16
CA PRO A 192 10.99 -37.12 -15.54
C PRO A 192 12.00 -37.84 -16.41
N LEU A 193 13.24 -37.94 -15.93
CA LEU A 193 14.28 -38.73 -16.60
C LEU A 193 13.93 -40.21 -16.38
N ALA A 194 13.12 -40.75 -17.30
CA ALA A 194 12.86 -42.17 -17.39
C ALA A 194 14.11 -42.88 -17.95
N GLN A 195 14.62 -43.81 -17.15
CA GLN A 195 15.26 -45.08 -17.48
C GLN A 195 16.02 -45.18 -18.81
N LEU A 196 17.35 -45.36 -18.70
CA LEU A 196 18.11 -46.14 -19.67
C LEU A 196 18.86 -47.25 -18.92
N ASP A 197 18.42 -48.49 -19.14
CA ASP A 197 19.13 -49.70 -18.77
C ASP A 197 20.36 -49.94 -19.66
N SER A 198 21.33 -50.66 -19.07
CA SER A 198 22.33 -51.57 -19.69
C SER A 198 23.81 -51.12 -19.92
N LEU A 199 24.64 -51.50 -18.91
CA LEU A 199 25.96 -52.19 -18.94
C LEU A 199 27.27 -51.45 -19.37
N PRO A 200 28.49 -51.91 -18.98
CA PRO A 200 28.86 -53.09 -18.17
C PRO A 200 29.76 -52.84 -16.93
N SER A 201 29.85 -53.90 -16.14
CA SER A 201 30.63 -54.12 -14.92
C SER A 201 32.15 -53.89 -15.07
N THR A 202 32.73 -53.10 -14.16
CA THR A 202 34.13 -53.26 -13.72
C THR A 202 34.14 -53.30 -12.19
N GLY A 203 34.62 -54.41 -11.65
CA GLY A 203 34.57 -54.72 -10.24
C GLY A 203 35.68 -54.07 -9.43
N PHE A 204 35.35 -53.66 -8.21
CA PHE A 204 36.25 -53.69 -7.07
C PHE A 204 35.41 -54.07 -5.85
N GLY A 205 35.66 -55.27 -5.34
CA GLY A 205 34.91 -55.86 -4.25
C GLY A 205 35.35 -55.38 -2.88
N PHE A 206 34.41 -55.33 -1.95
CA PHE A 206 34.65 -55.60 -0.53
C PHE A 206 33.42 -56.30 0.07
N PRO A 207 33.62 -57.34 0.92
CA PRO A 207 32.56 -58.22 1.37
C PRO A 207 31.76 -57.63 2.53
N LYS A 208 30.49 -58.04 2.59
CA LYS A 208 29.53 -57.85 3.68
C LYS A 208 29.67 -59.03 4.66
N PRO A 209 29.49 -58.81 5.98
CA PRO A 209 28.96 -59.86 6.83
C PRO A 209 27.69 -59.39 7.56
N THR A 210 26.70 -60.27 7.55
CA THR A 210 25.48 -60.23 8.36
C THR A 210 25.75 -60.76 9.77
N ASP A 211 24.87 -60.30 10.67
CA ASP A 211 24.30 -60.97 11.86
C ASP A 211 24.82 -60.74 13.29
N THR A 212 23.85 -60.30 14.10
CA THR A 212 23.52 -60.58 15.52
C THR A 212 24.43 -60.14 16.69
N SER A 213 23.75 -59.56 17.69
CA SER A 213 24.15 -58.92 18.96
C SER A 213 24.70 -59.87 20.05
N PRO A 214 25.34 -59.36 21.14
CA PRO A 214 24.59 -59.06 22.37
C PRO A 214 25.05 -57.83 23.21
N VAL A 215 24.22 -57.51 24.21
CA VAL A 215 24.18 -56.40 25.19
C VAL A 215 25.41 -56.28 26.13
N PRO A 216 25.57 -55.15 26.86
CA PRO A 216 25.29 -55.25 28.31
C PRO A 216 24.44 -54.10 28.88
N LEU A 217 23.88 -54.39 30.06
CA LEU A 217 22.89 -53.67 30.85
C LEU A 217 23.53 -53.00 32.08
N PHE A 218 22.89 -51.92 32.57
CA PHE A 218 22.86 -51.40 33.96
C PHE A 218 24.04 -50.49 34.36
N ASN A 219 23.85 -49.25 34.81
CA ASN A 219 22.98 -48.88 35.95
C ASN A 219 22.52 -47.39 35.89
N GLN A 220 21.36 -47.14 36.49
CA GLN A 220 20.56 -45.91 36.49
C GLN A 220 21.12 -44.77 37.38
N LEU A 221 20.79 -43.51 37.05
CA LEU A 221 19.98 -42.57 37.88
C LEU A 221 19.99 -41.13 37.33
N GLY A 222 18.81 -40.51 37.23
CA GLY A 222 18.64 -39.04 37.27
C GLY A 222 18.14 -38.36 36.00
N THR A 223 16.85 -38.50 35.70
CA THR A 223 16.07 -37.68 34.76
C THR A 223 15.75 -36.29 35.33
N MET A 224 15.68 -35.26 34.47
CA MET A 224 14.59 -34.27 34.26
C MET A 224 15.11 -33.15 33.32
N SER A 225 14.69 -33.14 32.06
CA SER A 225 13.55 -32.40 31.49
C SER A 225 13.71 -30.86 31.53
N ILE A 226 13.87 -30.26 30.33
CA ILE A 226 14.11 -28.82 30.09
C ILE A 226 12.78 -28.03 29.97
N PHE A 227 11.64 -28.68 30.23
CA PHE A 227 10.33 -28.02 30.20
C PHE A 227 9.70 -28.00 31.59
N GLU A 228 9.96 -26.94 32.35
CA GLU A 228 9.11 -26.58 33.50
C GLU A 228 8.89 -25.05 33.51
N ARG A 229 7.63 -24.67 33.29
CA ARG A 229 7.10 -23.30 33.43
C ARG A 229 7.10 -22.90 34.91
N MET A 230 7.52 -21.68 35.23
CA MET A 230 7.12 -20.99 36.46
C MET A 230 6.22 -19.80 36.14
N SER A 231 5.05 -19.78 36.79
CA SER A 231 4.19 -18.62 37.04
C SER A 231 3.85 -18.65 38.54
N PRO A 232 3.20 -17.63 39.10
CA PRO A 232 3.65 -16.27 39.33
C PRO A 232 3.69 -15.95 40.85
N GLY A 233 4.52 -14.99 41.26
CA GLY A 233 4.34 -14.30 42.54
C GLY A 233 5.53 -14.30 43.47
N VAL A 234 6.42 -13.32 43.28
CA VAL A 234 7.07 -12.54 44.36
C VAL A 234 7.45 -11.19 43.73
N ALA A 235 6.99 -10.09 44.31
CA ALA A 235 7.26 -8.73 43.83
C ALA A 235 8.71 -8.30 44.18
N PRO A 236 9.46 -7.68 43.26
CA PRO A 236 10.66 -6.95 43.63
C PRO A 236 10.29 -5.51 44.02
N ASN A 237 10.45 -5.19 45.31
CA ASN A 237 10.51 -3.81 45.79
C ASN A 237 11.83 -3.16 45.32
N ASN A 238 11.73 -1.87 44.99
CA ASN A 238 12.79 -0.91 44.65
C ASN A 238 13.03 -0.65 43.16
N PHE A 239 12.02 -0.08 42.51
CA PHE A 239 12.23 0.81 41.36
C PHE A 239 12.39 2.25 41.89
N VAL A 240 13.59 2.82 41.78
CA VAL A 240 13.86 4.23 42.12
C VAL A 240 13.80 5.07 40.84
N PHE A 241 12.88 6.03 40.80
CA PHE A 241 12.70 7.00 39.73
C PHE A 241 13.47 8.28 40.09
N GLY A 242 14.62 8.52 39.45
CA GLY A 242 15.50 9.65 39.75
C GLY A 242 15.21 10.88 38.90
N ALA A 243 14.33 11.76 39.38
CA ALA A 243 14.32 13.18 39.00
C ALA A 243 15.36 13.90 39.86
N GLY A 244 16.50 14.27 39.28
CA GLY A 244 17.53 15.07 39.95
C GLY A 244 17.38 16.55 39.64
N LYS A 245 16.89 17.34 40.60
CA LYS A 245 17.09 18.78 40.67
C LYS A 245 18.11 19.10 41.78
N THR A 246 18.81 20.21 41.54
CA THR A 246 19.61 21.07 42.43
C THR A 246 20.97 20.58 42.91
N GLY A 247 22.01 21.29 42.45
CA GLY A 247 23.28 21.46 43.14
C GLY A 247 23.66 22.94 43.10
N GLU A 248 23.42 23.65 44.20
CA GLU A 248 24.05 24.92 44.54
C GLU A 248 25.53 24.66 44.85
N GLN A 249 26.43 25.55 44.40
CA GLN A 249 27.67 25.83 45.10
C GLN A 249 27.94 27.35 45.14
N ASN A 250 28.15 27.80 46.36
CA ASN A 250 28.54 29.14 46.81
C ASN A 250 29.81 29.69 46.15
N SER A 251 29.83 31.00 45.90
CA SER A 251 31.02 31.81 46.18
C SER A 251 30.60 33.18 46.75
N SER A 252 31.12 33.48 47.93
CA SER A 252 30.95 34.71 48.67
C SER A 252 31.97 35.76 48.25
N PHE A 253 31.57 37.04 48.18
CA PHE A 253 32.11 38.18 48.94
C PHE A 253 31.58 39.49 48.32
N GLY A 254 31.11 40.41 49.18
CA GLY A 254 30.34 41.59 48.80
C GLY A 254 31.14 42.89 48.67
N ASN A 255 30.51 43.93 48.12
CA ASN A 255 30.10 45.14 48.85
C ASN A 255 29.53 46.22 47.90
N SER A 256 28.67 47.04 48.50
CA SER A 256 28.29 48.44 48.17
C SER A 256 27.29 48.75 47.05
N MET A 257 26.14 49.28 47.51
CA MET A 257 25.47 50.56 47.15
C MET A 257 26.22 51.42 46.11
N ASP A 258 25.59 52.12 45.17
CA ASP A 258 24.51 53.10 45.39
C ASP A 258 23.82 53.49 44.06
N SER A 259 22.67 54.12 44.26
CA SER A 259 21.70 54.76 43.40
C SER A 259 22.27 55.85 42.46
N SER A 260 21.72 55.94 41.24
CA SER A 260 21.13 57.15 40.60
C SER A 260 20.80 56.86 39.14
#